data_AF-A0A6P7X4F0-F1
#
_entry.id   AF-A0A6P7X4F0-F1
#
_cell.length_a   1.000
_cell.length_b   1.000
_cell.length_c   1.000
_cell.angle_alpha   90.00
_cell.angle_beta   90.00
_cell.angle_gamma   90.00
#
_symmetry.space_group_name_H-M   'P 1'
#
loop_
_entity.id
_entity.type
_entity.pdbx_description
1 polymer ?
#
loop_
_entity_poly.entity_id
_entity_poly.type
_entity_poly.pdbx_seq_one_letter_code
_entity_poly.pdbx_strand_id
1 'polypeptide(L)'
;MIIHCSQCDNGVHPSCLDMSTELLNVIKKYPWQCMECKTCIICGQPHHEEEMMFCDQCDRGYHTFCVGLGSIPSGHWICDCCQNIPSTQRKRVRRSKNNKVV
;
A
#
# COMPACT_ATOMS: atom_id res chain seq x y z
N MET A 1 0.85 -2.84 -20.52
CA MET A 1 0.92 -3.90 -19.49
C MET A 1 -0.26 -3.73 -18.57
N ILE A 2 -0.97 -4.82 -18.26
CA ILE A 2 -2.14 -4.83 -17.36
C ILE A 2 -1.79 -5.68 -16.14
N ILE A 3 -2.30 -5.30 -14.97
CA ILE A 3 -2.28 -6.12 -13.76
C ILE A 3 -3.70 -6.57 -13.47
N HIS A 4 -3.88 -7.87 -13.28
CA HIS A 4 -5.18 -8.48 -13.03
C HIS A 4 -5.40 -8.69 -11.54
N CYS A 5 -6.64 -8.47 -11.09
CA CYS A 5 -7.09 -8.87 -9.77
C CYS A 5 -7.06 -10.40 -9.65
N SER A 6 -6.69 -10.90 -8.48
CA SER A 6 -6.72 -12.34 -8.17
C SER A 6 -8.12 -12.87 -7.83
N GLN A 7 -9.11 -12.00 -7.64
CA GLN A 7 -10.45 -12.34 -7.16
C GLN A 7 -11.55 -12.07 -8.19
N CYS A 8 -11.25 -11.33 -9.26
CA CYS A 8 -12.20 -11.00 -10.32
C CYS A 8 -11.47 -10.77 -11.64
N ASP A 9 -12.21 -10.67 -12.74
CA ASP A 9 -11.63 -10.49 -14.08
C ASP A 9 -11.15 -9.06 -14.36
N ASN A 10 -11.26 -8.16 -13.38
CA ASN A 10 -10.84 -6.77 -13.56
C ASN A 10 -9.32 -6.67 -13.69
N GLY A 11 -8.90 -5.97 -14.75
CA GLY A 11 -7.52 -5.58 -15.00
C GLY A 11 -7.38 -4.07 -14.96
N VAL A 12 -6.24 -3.60 -14.44
CA VAL A 12 -5.90 -2.16 -14.42
C VAL A 12 -4.62 -1.90 -15.18
N HIS A 13 -4.55 -0.76 -15.85
CA HIS A 13 -3.30 -0.22 -16.36
C HIS A 13 -2.59 0.50 -15.20
N PRO A 14 -1.35 0.09 -14.82
CA PRO A 14 -0.59 0.77 -13.77
C PRO A 14 -0.47 2.29 -13.94
N SER A 15 -0.34 2.75 -15.19
CA SER A 15 -0.25 4.16 -15.55
C SER A 15 -1.55 4.94 -15.37
N CYS A 16 -2.71 4.28 -15.33
CA CYS A 16 -4.00 4.92 -15.08
C CYS A 16 -4.29 5.07 -13.57
N LEU A 17 -3.52 4.37 -12.72
CA LEU A 17 -3.66 4.34 -11.27
C LEU A 17 -2.44 4.98 -10.56
N ASP A 18 -1.58 5.66 -11.31
CA ASP A 18 -0.33 6.30 -10.84
C ASP A 18 0.57 5.39 -9.97
N MET A 19 0.57 4.09 -10.28
CA MET A 19 1.34 3.09 -9.55
C MET A 19 2.83 3.21 -9.88
N SER A 20 3.66 3.44 -8.86
CA SER A 20 5.12 3.55 -9.02
C SER A 20 5.76 2.23 -9.47
N THR A 21 6.90 2.31 -10.16
CA THR A 21 7.64 1.11 -10.60
C THR A 21 8.05 0.24 -9.41
N GLU A 22 8.39 0.86 -8.28
CA GLU A 22 8.71 0.20 -7.03
C GLU A 22 7.52 -0.63 -6.52
N LEU A 23 6.32 -0.03 -6.50
CA LEU A 23 5.11 -0.72 -6.10
C LEU A 23 4.76 -1.87 -7.05
N LEU A 24 4.93 -1.67 -8.37
CA LEU A 24 4.70 -2.72 -9.37
C LEU A 24 5.61 -3.93 -9.18
N ASN A 25 6.87 -3.72 -8.80
CA ASN A 25 7.81 -4.80 -8.50
C ASN A 25 7.41 -5.57 -7.24
N VAL A 26 6.62 -4.97 -6.35
CA VAL A 26 6.14 -5.61 -5.14
C VAL A 26 4.82 -6.34 -5.41
N ILE A 27 3.81 -5.68 -5.99
CA ILE A 27 2.47 -6.28 -6.20
C ILE A 27 2.48 -7.46 -7.18
N LYS A 28 3.45 -7.53 -8.11
CA LYS A 28 3.63 -8.68 -8.99
C LYS A 28 4.09 -9.96 -8.28
N LYS A 29 4.54 -9.87 -7.02
CA LYS A 29 5.08 -11.01 -6.26
C LYS A 29 4.03 -11.81 -5.50
N TYR A 30 2.77 -11.37 -5.48
CA TYR A 30 1.68 -12.04 -4.76
C TYR A 30 0.34 -11.78 -5.46
N PRO A 31 -0.73 -12.53 -5.10
CA PRO A 31 -2.07 -12.30 -5.62
C PRO A 31 -2.59 -10.92 -5.18
N TRP A 32 -2.38 -9.93 -6.04
CA TRP A 32 -2.92 -8.58 -5.86
C TRP A 32 -4.46 -8.59 -5.99
N GLN A 33 -5.10 -7.68 -5.28
CA GLN A 33 -6.56 -7.47 -5.32
C GLN A 33 -6.83 -6.05 -5.80
N CYS A 34 -7.81 -5.85 -6.68
CA CYS A 34 -8.26 -4.51 -7.04
C CYS A 34 -8.97 -3.81 -5.86
N MET A 35 -9.33 -2.54 -6.05
CA MET A 35 -9.99 -1.73 -5.02
C MET A 35 -11.30 -2.37 -4.54
N GLU A 36 -12.12 -2.89 -5.46
CA GLU A 36 -13.41 -3.54 -5.16
C GLU A 36 -13.28 -4.92 -4.49
N CYS A 37 -12.13 -5.57 -4.59
CA CYS A 37 -11.91 -6.91 -4.02
C CYS A 37 -10.95 -6.89 -2.84
N LYS A 38 -10.61 -5.71 -2.33
CA LYS A 38 -9.60 -5.58 -1.29
C LYS A 38 -10.12 -6.17 0.01
N THR A 39 -9.31 -7.02 0.63
CA THR A 39 -9.56 -7.58 1.96
C THR A 39 -8.48 -7.14 2.93
N CYS A 40 -8.86 -6.95 4.19
CA CYS A 40 -7.90 -6.69 5.26
C CYS A 40 -7.00 -7.93 5.48
N ILE A 41 -5.69 -7.74 5.51
CA ILE A 41 -4.73 -8.83 5.70
C ILE A 41 -4.81 -9.48 7.09
N ILE A 42 -5.31 -8.73 8.09
CA ILE A 42 -5.39 -9.21 9.47
C ILE A 42 -6.62 -10.07 9.69
N CYS A 43 -7.80 -9.62 9.25
CA CYS A 43 -9.07 -10.32 9.49
C CYS A 43 -9.64 -11.06 8.27
N GLY A 44 -9.10 -10.83 7.07
CA GLY A 44 -9.56 -11.44 5.82
C GLY A 44 -10.89 -10.89 5.28
N GLN A 45 -11.45 -9.85 5.88
CA GLN A 45 -12.77 -9.34 5.53
C GLN A 45 -12.71 -8.08 4.64
N PRO A 46 -13.68 -7.89 3.73
CA PRO A 46 -13.78 -6.71 2.86
C PRO A 46 -14.62 -5.57 3.46
N HIS A 47 -15.41 -5.82 4.50
CA HIS A 47 -16.31 -4.83 5.13
C HIS A 47 -15.57 -3.60 5.68
N HIS A 48 -16.26 -2.56 6.16
CA HIS A 48 -15.62 -1.39 6.79
C HIS A 48 -14.61 -0.71 5.86
N GLU A 49 -15.03 -0.45 4.62
CA GLU A 49 -14.18 0.13 3.57
C GLU A 49 -13.72 1.55 3.91
N GLU A 50 -14.55 2.33 4.60
CA GLU A 50 -14.23 3.71 5.04
C GLU A 50 -13.10 3.73 6.09
N GLU A 51 -12.94 2.64 6.85
CA GLU A 51 -11.86 2.44 7.79
C GLU A 51 -10.71 1.59 7.23
N MET A 52 -10.75 1.24 5.94
CA MET A 52 -9.71 0.47 5.27
C MET A 52 -8.68 1.39 4.61
N MET A 53 -7.41 1.08 4.85
CA MET A 53 -6.25 1.82 4.34
C MET A 53 -5.31 0.87 3.61
N PHE A 54 -4.63 1.40 2.59
CA PHE A 54 -3.73 0.62 1.74
C PHE A 54 -2.28 1.03 2.01
N CYS A 55 -1.38 0.04 2.05
CA CYS A 55 0.04 0.29 2.23
C CYS A 55 0.66 0.88 0.96
N ASP A 56 1.30 2.04 1.03
CA ASP A 56 1.94 2.70 -0.13
C ASP A 56 3.09 1.89 -0.78
N GLN A 57 3.58 0.85 -0.10
CA GLN A 57 4.69 0.02 -0.56
C GLN A 57 4.26 -1.35 -1.10
N CYS A 58 3.03 -1.79 -0.79
CA CYS A 58 2.57 -3.13 -1.21
C CYS A 58 1.07 -3.20 -1.52
N ASP A 59 0.33 -2.10 -1.43
CA ASP A 59 -1.10 -2.03 -1.77
C ASP A 59 -2.00 -3.06 -1.05
N ARG A 60 -1.51 -3.64 0.05
CA ARG A 60 -2.30 -4.53 0.92
C ARG A 60 -3.24 -3.70 1.77
N GLY A 61 -4.47 -4.19 1.95
CA GLY A 61 -5.49 -3.55 2.77
C GLY A 61 -5.36 -3.90 4.25
N TYR A 62 -5.62 -2.92 5.10
CA TYR A 62 -5.67 -3.05 6.55
C TYR A 62 -6.80 -2.16 7.07
N HIS A 63 -7.63 -2.67 7.96
CA HIS A 63 -8.48 -1.80 8.75
C HIS A 63 -7.67 -1.05 9.78
N THR A 64 -7.98 0.22 10.01
CA THR A 64 -7.39 1.05 11.07
C THR A 64 -7.44 0.33 12.42
N PHE A 65 -8.60 -0.19 12.80
CA PHE A 65 -8.78 -0.92 14.06
C PHE A 65 -8.03 -2.26 14.12
N CYS A 66 -7.82 -2.95 12.99
CA CYS A 66 -7.04 -4.18 12.94
C CYS A 66 -5.54 -3.93 13.20
N VAL A 67 -5.06 -2.71 13.00
CA VAL A 67 -3.68 -2.29 13.28
C VAL A 67 -3.57 -1.34 14.48
N GLY A 68 -4.64 -1.22 15.29
CA GLY A 68 -4.64 -0.41 16.51
C GLY A 68 -4.66 1.11 16.28
N LEU A 69 -5.08 1.56 15.10
CA LEU A 69 -5.27 2.98 14.80
C LEU A 69 -6.73 3.39 15.01
N GLY A 70 -6.94 4.59 15.55
CA GLY A 70 -8.29 5.15 15.74
C GLY A 70 -8.89 5.79 14.49
N SER A 71 -8.08 6.12 13.49
CA SER A 71 -8.50 6.72 12.23
C SER A 71 -7.44 6.54 11.15
N ILE A 72 -7.80 6.81 9.89
CA ILE A 72 -6.86 6.81 8.77
C ILE A 72 -5.82 7.92 9.01
N PRO A 73 -4.51 7.61 9.02
CA PRO A 73 -3.47 8.59 9.23
C PRO A 73 -3.36 9.56 8.05
N SER A 74 -2.93 10.79 8.31
CA SER A 74 -2.68 11.77 7.26
C SER A 74 -1.39 11.44 6.49
N GLY A 75 -1.47 11.41 5.16
CA GLY A 75 -0.32 11.20 4.28
C GLY A 75 0.00 9.72 4.08
N HIS A 76 1.29 9.43 3.84
CA HIS A 76 1.72 8.08 3.50
C HIS A 76 1.69 7.14 4.69
N TRP A 77 1.23 5.92 4.46
CA TRP A 77 1.25 4.83 5.43
C TRP A 77 1.89 3.57 4.86
N ILE A 78 2.74 2.95 5.68
CA ILE A 78 3.50 1.75 5.34
C ILE A 78 3.20 0.72 6.42
N CYS A 79 2.74 -0.47 6.02
CA CYS A 79 2.46 -1.56 6.96
C CYS A 79 3.76 -2.12 7.59
N ASP A 80 3.64 -2.77 8.74
CA ASP A 80 4.77 -3.33 9.49
C ASP A 80 5.60 -4.33 8.67
N CYS A 81 4.97 -5.10 7.79
CA CYS A 81 5.67 -6.02 6.89
C CYS A 81 6.65 -5.28 5.97
N CYS A 82 6.26 -4.11 5.47
CA CYS A 82 7.10 -3.27 4.61
C CYS A 82 8.14 -2.46 5.41
N GLN A 83 7.83 -2.10 6.66
CA GLN A 83 8.76 -1.39 7.53
C GLN A 83 9.94 -2.28 7.96
N ASN A 84 9.69 -3.58 8.19
CA ASN A 84 10.64 -4.55 8.73
C ASN A 84 11.46 -5.31 7.67
N ILE A 85 11.46 -4.86 6.41
CA ILE A 85 12.29 -5.48 5.37
C ILE A 85 13.79 -5.19 5.68
N PRO A 86 14.67 -6.22 5.73
CA PRO A 86 16.10 -6.05 6.02
C PRO A 86 16.74 -5.01 5.09
N SER A 87 17.61 -4.18 5.67
CA SER A 87 18.13 -2.91 5.13
C SER A 87 18.95 -2.95 3.85
N THR A 88 19.03 -4.06 3.11
CA THR A 88 19.79 -4.15 1.85
C THR A 88 19.16 -3.37 0.69
N GLN A 89 17.93 -2.85 0.82
CA GLN A 89 17.25 -2.06 -0.24
C GLN A 89 16.83 -0.63 0.16
N ARG A 90 17.13 -0.17 1.38
CA ARG A 90 16.81 1.21 1.81
C ARG A 90 17.81 2.21 1.20
N LYS A 91 17.71 2.50 -0.10
CA LYS A 91 18.28 3.74 -0.64
C LYS A 91 17.58 4.91 0.06
N ARG A 92 18.29 5.48 1.03
CA ARG A 92 17.92 6.67 1.80
C ARG A 92 17.55 7.81 0.85
N VAL A 93 16.27 8.05 0.62
CA VAL A 93 15.80 9.36 0.16
C VAL A 93 15.97 10.32 1.33
N ARG A 94 17.14 10.95 1.43
CA ARG A 94 17.37 12.07 2.34
C ARG A 94 16.43 13.21 1.91
N ARG A 95 15.35 13.40 2.66
CA ARG A 95 14.49 14.58 2.63
C ARG A 95 15.34 15.80 2.98
N SER A 96 15.70 16.61 1.99
CA SER A 96 16.36 17.90 2.21
C SER A 96 15.33 18.86 2.83
N LYS A 97 15.33 18.97 4.15
CA LYS A 97 14.70 20.10 4.84
C LYS A 97 15.71 21.26 4.77
N ASN A 98 15.57 22.12 3.77
CA ASN A 98 16.21 23.44 3.83
C ASN A 98 15.39 24.31 4.77
N ASN A 99 15.89 24.45 6.00
CA ASN A 99 15.46 25.48 6.94
C ASN A 99 16.31 26.73 6.64
N LYS A 100 15.74 27.74 5.98
CA LYS A 100 16.36 29.08 5.94
C LYS A 100 15.82 29.87 7.13
N VAL A 101 16.63 29.92 8.18
CA VAL A 101 16.60 30.96 9.21
C VAL A 101 17.75 31.88 8.86
N VAL A 102 17.43 33.08 8.37
CA VAL A 102 18.04 34.40 8.65
C VAL A 102 17.28 35.46 7.86
#